data_AF-A0A349LMA7-F1
#
_entry.id   AF-A0A349LMA7-F1
#
_cell.length_a   1.000
_cell.length_b   1.000
_cell.length_c   1.000
_cell.angle_alpha   90.00
_cell.angle_beta   90.00
_cell.angle_gamma   90.00
#
_symmetry.space_group_name_H-M   'P 1'
#
loop_
_entity.id
_entity.type
_entity.pdbx_description
1 polymer ?
#
loop_
_entity_poly.entity_id
_entity_poly.type
_entity_poly.pdbx_seq_one_letter_code
_entity_poly.pdbx_strand_id
1 'polypeptide(L)'
;MQVSLPIWDFKAGQVAEAAANASKAKKQFNAQSQTLDQYMETAYKLYQMTSYQVKVLSQEVVQLAASAQRIAEVSYRYGEQRGMLEYLDAQRTFRAARNDLIKARFDLVSVTTEIQRLRASPEWLAKIESGMQ
;
A
#
# COMPACT_ATOMS: atom_id res chain seq x y z
N MET A 1 -38.19 12.92 -51.07
CA MET A 1 -37.20 12.21 -50.20
C MET A 1 -36.63 11.05 -51.01
N GLN A 2 -35.33 11.08 -51.28
CA GLN A 2 -34.63 9.99 -51.98
C GLN A 2 -33.87 9.19 -50.92
N VAL A 3 -34.23 7.92 -50.72
CA VAL A 3 -33.51 6.99 -49.84
C VAL A 3 -32.56 6.21 -50.73
N SER A 4 -31.25 6.45 -50.57
CA SER A 4 -30.21 5.68 -51.26
C SER A 4 -29.86 4.48 -50.39
N LEU A 5 -30.29 3.29 -50.82
CA LEU A 5 -29.87 2.01 -50.25
C LEU A 5 -28.73 1.47 -51.13
N PRO A 6 -27.50 1.33 -50.60
CA PRO A 6 -26.39 0.79 -51.36
C PRO A 6 -26.67 -0.69 -51.65
N ILE A 7 -26.73 -1.03 -52.93
CA ILE A 7 -27.11 -2.36 -53.38
C ILE A 7 -25.92 -3.33 -53.23
N TRP A 8 -24.69 -2.84 -53.48
CA TRP A 8 -23.47 -3.66 -53.60
C TRP A 8 -22.28 -3.23 -52.70
N ASP A 9 -22.36 -2.11 -51.98
CA ASP A 9 -21.34 -1.65 -51.01
C ASP A 9 -21.90 -1.64 -49.59
N PHE A 10 -22.06 -2.84 -49.03
CA PHE A 10 -22.25 -2.98 -47.60
C PHE A 10 -20.90 -2.68 -46.97
N LYS A 11 -20.81 -1.64 -46.15
CA LYS A 11 -19.59 -1.17 -45.44
C LYS A 11 -18.96 -2.19 -44.46
N ALA A 12 -18.95 -3.48 -44.82
CA ALA A 12 -18.53 -4.62 -44.03
C ALA A 12 -17.09 -4.48 -43.53
N GLY A 13 -16.20 -3.85 -44.30
CA GLY A 13 -14.84 -3.52 -43.86
C GLY A 13 -14.82 -2.53 -42.68
N GLN A 14 -15.57 -1.43 -42.78
CA GLN A 14 -15.67 -0.43 -41.69
C GLN A 14 -16.36 -1.03 -40.45
N VAL A 15 -17.36 -1.90 -40.63
CA VAL A 15 -18.02 -2.61 -39.54
C VAL A 15 -17.08 -3.61 -38.87
N ALA A 16 -16.28 -4.36 -39.65
CA ALA A 16 -15.28 -5.29 -39.13
C ALA A 16 -14.15 -4.54 -38.38
N GLU A 17 -13.70 -3.40 -38.90
CA GLU A 17 -12.71 -2.54 -38.26
C GLU A 17 -13.26 -1.93 -36.95
N ALA A 18 -14.49 -1.43 -36.96
CA ALA A 18 -15.15 -0.93 -35.76
C ALA A 18 -15.32 -2.02 -34.70
N ALA A 19 -15.69 -3.25 -35.11
CA ALA A 19 -15.79 -4.39 -34.23
C ALA A 19 -14.42 -4.80 -33.64
N ALA A 20 -13.36 -4.77 -34.46
CA ALA A 20 -11.99 -5.02 -33.99
C ALA A 20 -11.50 -3.95 -33.00
N ASN A 21 -11.80 -2.67 -33.26
CA ASN A 21 -11.48 -1.57 -32.37
C ASN A 21 -12.24 -1.67 -31.03
N ALA A 22 -13.53 -2.02 -31.06
CA ALA A 22 -14.31 -2.27 -29.85
C ALA A 22 -13.76 -3.45 -29.04
N SER A 23 -13.40 -4.55 -29.71
CA SER A 23 -12.76 -5.71 -29.07
C SER A 23 -11.41 -5.35 -28.44
N LYS A 24 -10.58 -4.56 -29.14
CA LYS A 24 -9.30 -4.07 -28.62
C LYS A 24 -9.49 -3.20 -27.39
N ALA A 25 -10.42 -2.23 -27.43
CA ALA A 25 -10.75 -1.37 -26.29
C ALA A 25 -11.24 -2.19 -25.09
N LYS A 26 -12.09 -3.19 -25.32
CA LYS A 26 -12.57 -4.10 -24.27
C LYS A 26 -11.45 -4.92 -23.65
N LYS A 27 -10.53 -5.45 -24.46
CA LYS A 27 -9.36 -6.19 -23.97
C LYS A 27 -8.43 -5.29 -23.14
N GLN A 28 -8.18 -4.06 -23.60
CA GLN A 28 -7.38 -3.09 -22.87
C GLN A 28 -8.01 -2.74 -21.52
N PHE A 29 -9.32 -2.47 -21.49
CA PHE A 29 -10.05 -2.22 -20.25
C PHE A 29 -9.98 -3.40 -19.27
N ASN A 30 -10.21 -4.62 -19.76
CA ASN A 30 -10.13 -5.82 -18.91
C ASN A 30 -8.71 -6.01 -18.34
N ALA A 31 -7.67 -5.77 -19.15
CA ALA A 31 -6.29 -5.85 -18.69
C ALA A 31 -5.99 -4.80 -17.60
N GLN A 32 -6.44 -3.56 -17.78
CA GLN A 32 -6.29 -2.49 -16.78
C GLN A 32 -7.01 -2.82 -15.47
N SER A 33 -8.24 -3.34 -15.54
CA SER A 33 -9.00 -3.78 -14.37
C SER A 33 -8.25 -4.86 -13.59
N GLN A 34 -7.74 -5.88 -14.29
CA GLN A 34 -6.99 -6.97 -13.68
C GLN A 34 -5.71 -6.45 -12.99
N THR A 35 -5.01 -5.52 -13.63
CA THR A 35 -3.81 -4.89 -13.06
C THR A 35 -4.14 -4.09 -11.80
N LEU A 36 -5.25 -3.34 -11.79
CA LEU A 36 -5.68 -2.58 -10.62
C LEU A 36 -6.02 -3.50 -9.44
N ASP A 37 -6.72 -4.61 -9.69
CA ASP A 37 -7.05 -5.61 -8.68
C ASP A 37 -5.78 -6.21 -8.07
N GLN A 38 -4.80 -6.55 -8.90
CA GLN A 38 -3.52 -7.09 -8.45
C GLN A 38 -2.75 -6.10 -7.56
N TYR A 39 -2.74 -4.82 -7.93
CA TYR A 39 -2.10 -3.78 -7.12
C TYR A 39 -2.82 -3.56 -5.79
N MET A 40 -4.15 -3.55 -5.79
CA MET A 40 -4.94 -3.40 -4.56
C MET A 40 -4.71 -4.59 -3.60
N GLU A 41 -4.72 -5.81 -4.12
CA GLU A 41 -4.45 -7.02 -3.33
C GLU A 41 -3.06 -6.97 -2.69
N THR A 42 -2.05 -6.57 -3.48
CA THR A 42 -0.66 -6.45 -3.00
C THR A 42 -0.53 -5.38 -1.93
N ALA A 43 -1.11 -4.21 -2.15
CA ALA A 43 -1.10 -3.11 -1.17
C ALA A 43 -1.80 -3.50 0.13
N TYR A 44 -2.90 -4.26 0.05
CA TYR A 44 -3.62 -4.75 1.23
C TYR A 44 -2.80 -5.77 2.04
N LYS A 45 -2.13 -6.73 1.38
CA LYS A 45 -1.21 -7.66 2.07
C LYS A 45 -0.09 -6.91 2.78
N LEU A 46 0.48 -5.89 2.12
CA LEU A 46 1.52 -5.05 2.70
C LEU A 46 1.01 -4.24 3.91
N TYR A 47 -0.24 -3.78 3.87
CA TYR A 47 -0.88 -3.10 4.99
C TYR A 47 -1.04 -4.02 6.20
N GLN A 48 -1.47 -5.27 5.97
CA GLN A 48 -1.59 -6.26 7.05
C GLN A 48 -0.23 -6.54 7.70
N MET A 49 0.81 -6.71 6.89
CA MET A 49 2.18 -6.96 7.37
C MET A 49 2.73 -5.79 8.19
N THR A 50 2.63 -4.55 7.67
CA THR A 50 3.14 -3.36 8.36
C THR A 50 2.34 -3.03 9.63
N SER A 51 1.02 -3.25 9.61
CA SER A 51 0.16 -3.12 10.80
C SER A 51 0.57 -4.12 11.89
N TYR A 52 0.83 -5.37 11.50
CA TYR A 52 1.32 -6.40 12.42
C TYR A 52 2.69 -6.02 13.00
N GLN A 53 3.61 -5.53 12.18
CA GLN A 53 4.93 -5.09 12.62
C GLN A 53 4.86 -3.95 13.65
N VAL A 54 4.01 -2.94 13.42
CA VAL A 54 3.77 -1.87 14.41
C VAL A 54 3.22 -2.43 15.72
N LYS A 55 2.28 -3.38 15.64
CA LYS A 55 1.70 -4.04 16.82
C LYS A 55 2.79 -4.74 17.65
N VAL A 56 3.56 -5.64 17.04
CA VAL A 56 4.64 -6.39 17.71
C VAL A 56 5.68 -5.46 18.32
N LEU A 57 6.17 -4.49 17.54
CA LEU A 57 7.18 -3.55 18.03
C LEU A 57 6.70 -2.74 19.24
N SER A 58 5.45 -2.27 19.20
CA SER A 58 4.89 -1.44 20.28
C SER A 58 4.54 -2.23 21.55
N GLN A 59 4.04 -3.46 21.40
CA GLN A 59 3.53 -4.26 22.52
C GLN A 59 4.62 -5.13 23.16
N GLU A 60 5.61 -5.58 22.38
CA GLU A 60 6.61 -6.53 22.85
C GLU A 60 8.00 -5.89 22.90
N VAL A 61 8.55 -5.50 21.74
CA VAL A 61 9.97 -5.13 21.61
C VAL A 61 10.30 -3.86 22.41
N VAL A 62 9.49 -2.81 22.25
CA VAL A 62 9.70 -1.54 22.99
C VAL A 62 9.47 -1.74 24.49
N GLN A 63 8.49 -2.55 24.89
CA GLN A 63 8.21 -2.81 26.31
C GLN A 63 9.31 -3.61 26.98
N LEU A 64 9.84 -4.63 26.28
CA LEU A 64 10.97 -5.43 26.76
C LEU A 64 12.23 -4.56 26.91
N ALA A 65 12.55 -3.77 25.89
CA ALA A 65 13.71 -2.88 25.93
C ALA A 65 13.58 -1.79 27.01
N ALA A 66 12.37 -1.25 27.24
CA ALA A 66 12.09 -0.32 28.33
C ALA A 66 12.32 -0.97 29.70
N SER A 67 11.87 -2.21 29.86
CA SER A 67 12.04 -2.97 31.11
C SER A 67 13.51 -3.29 31.38
N ALA A 68 14.26 -3.70 30.35
CA ALA A 68 15.69 -3.94 30.44
C ALA A 68 16.47 -2.67 30.83
N GLN A 69 16.14 -1.52 30.23
CA GLN A 69 16.71 -0.23 30.62
C GLN A 69 16.44 0.10 32.09
N ARG A 70 15.20 -0.09 32.56
CA ARG A 70 14.83 0.16 33.96
C ARG A 70 15.61 -0.72 34.93
N ILE A 71 15.75 -2.02 34.61
CA ILE A 71 16.54 -2.96 35.42
C ILE A 71 18.01 -2.50 35.48
N ALA A 72 18.59 -2.13 34.34
CA ALA A 72 19.98 -1.65 34.28
C ALA A 72 20.18 -0.34 35.07
N GLU A 73 19.21 0.58 35.02
CA GLU A 73 19.23 1.84 35.78
C GLU A 73 19.17 1.61 37.29
N VAL A 74 18.34 0.67 37.74
CA VAL A 74 18.27 0.27 39.16
C VAL A 74 19.58 -0.39 39.58
N SER A 75 20.07 -1.39 38.83
CA SER A 75 21.34 -2.05 39.16
C SER A 75 22.53 -1.07 39.22
N TYR A 76 22.57 -0.08 38.33
CA TYR A 76 23.60 0.97 38.34
C TYR A 76 23.49 1.87 39.59
N ARG A 77 22.28 2.29 39.97
CA ARG A 77 22.06 3.17 41.14
C ARG A 77 22.33 2.48 42.48
N TYR A 78 22.03 1.19 42.59
CA TYR A 78 22.12 0.44 43.86
C TYR A 78 23.38 -0.44 43.98
N GLY A 79 24.27 -0.44 42.99
CA GLY A 79 25.65 -0.94 43.14
C GLY A 79 25.85 -2.46 43.07
N GLU A 80 24.85 -3.25 42.69
CA GLU A 80 24.91 -4.73 42.71
C GLU A 80 25.52 -5.35 41.43
N GLN A 81 26.72 -4.94 41.02
CA GLN A 81 27.57 -5.59 39.97
C GLN A 81 27.42 -5.16 38.48
N ARG A 82 26.46 -4.32 38.07
CA ARG A 82 26.37 -3.82 36.67
C ARG A 82 26.98 -2.42 36.51
N GLY A 83 27.93 -2.27 35.59
CA GLY A 83 28.65 -1.04 35.36
C GLY A 83 27.85 0.00 34.57
N MET A 84 28.41 1.22 34.47
CA MET A 84 27.89 2.31 33.64
C MET A 84 27.70 1.88 32.16
N LEU A 85 28.50 0.93 31.69
CA LEU A 85 28.48 0.46 30.31
C LEU A 85 27.19 -0.30 29.98
N GLU A 86 26.74 -1.18 30.87
CA GLU A 86 25.52 -1.97 30.71
C GLU A 86 24.27 -1.08 30.73
N TYR A 87 24.28 -0.02 31.55
CA TYR A 87 23.23 0.99 31.54
C TYR A 87 23.17 1.73 30.19
N LEU A 88 24.32 2.14 29.66
CA LEU A 88 24.41 2.81 28.37
C LEU A 88 23.98 1.89 27.21
N ASP A 89 24.35 0.61 27.25
CA ASP A 89 23.95 -0.37 26.25
C ASP A 89 22.43 -0.64 26.28
N ALA A 90 21.85 -0.79 27.48
CA ALA A 90 20.40 -0.93 27.63
C ALA A 90 19.65 0.33 27.15
N GLN A 91 20.18 1.53 27.43
CA GLN A 91 19.63 2.78 26.93
C GLN A 91 19.73 2.85 25.39
N ARG A 92 20.86 2.43 24.81
CA ARG A 92 21.06 2.38 23.36
C ARG A 92 20.06 1.43 22.70
N THR A 93 19.89 0.25 23.26
CA THR A 93 18.93 -0.77 22.79
C THR A 93 17.49 -0.25 22.84
N PHE A 94 17.10 0.41 23.94
CA PHE A 94 15.77 1.02 24.04
C PHE A 94 15.55 2.13 23.00
N ARG A 95 16.56 2.98 22.77
CA ARG A 95 16.50 4.01 21.72
C ARG A 95 16.38 3.38 20.32
N ALA A 96 17.12 2.31 20.04
CA ALA A 96 17.04 1.58 18.78
C ALA A 96 15.63 1.00 18.57
N ALA A 97 15.07 0.31 19.56
CA ALA A 97 13.72 -0.26 19.51
C ALA A 97 12.64 0.82 19.25
N ARG A 98 12.78 2.00 19.87
CA ARG A 98 11.88 3.14 19.60
C ARG A 98 12.01 3.65 18.17
N ASN A 99 13.23 3.74 17.63
CA ASN A 99 13.45 4.15 16.25
C ASN A 99 12.85 3.15 15.26
N ASP A 100 12.97 1.86 15.52
CA ASP A 100 12.36 0.81 14.70
C ASP A 100 10.82 0.94 14.69
N LEU A 101 10.21 1.24 15.84
CA LEU A 101 8.76 1.50 15.91
C LEU A 101 8.37 2.75 15.11
N ILE A 102 9.15 3.83 15.16
CA ILE A 102 8.89 5.04 14.37
C ILE A 102 8.94 4.70 12.87
N LYS A 103 9.95 3.95 12.44
CA LYS A 103 10.09 3.50 11.06
C LYS A 103 8.89 2.64 10.62
N ALA A 104 8.52 1.65 11.42
CA ALA A 104 7.37 0.78 11.11
C ALA A 104 6.04 1.57 11.02
N ARG A 105 5.86 2.60 11.86
CA ARG A 105 4.68 3.48 11.76
C ARG A 105 4.71 4.32 10.50
N PHE A 106 5.87 4.83 10.10
CA PHE A 106 6.04 5.54 8.84
C PHE A 106 5.71 4.64 7.63
N ASP A 107 6.20 3.40 7.66
CA ASP A 107 5.92 2.41 6.61
C ASP A 107 4.41 2.13 6.52
N LEU A 108 3.71 1.94 7.66
CA LEU A 108 2.25 1.77 7.69
C LEU A 108 1.48 2.95 7.08
N VAL A 109 1.88 4.19 7.41
CA VAL A 109 1.26 5.39 6.84
C VAL A 109 1.50 5.47 5.33
N SER A 110 2.71 5.13 4.89
CA SER A 110 3.07 5.10 3.47
C SER A 110 2.22 4.12 2.68
N VAL A 111 2.02 2.90 3.22
CA VAL A 111 1.17 1.87 2.59
C VAL A 111 -0.31 2.31 2.58
N THR A 112 -0.78 2.92 3.66
CA THR A 112 -2.15 3.44 3.73
C THR A 112 -2.38 4.52 2.67
N THR A 113 -1.39 5.40 2.48
CA THR A 113 -1.42 6.44 1.44
C THR A 113 -1.43 5.84 0.04
N GLU A 114 -0.65 4.77 -0.19
CA GLU A 114 -0.65 4.06 -1.46
C GLU A 114 -2.00 3.39 -1.76
N ILE A 115 -2.64 2.77 -0.76
CA ILE A 115 -4.00 2.25 -0.91
C ILE A 115 -4.98 3.37 -1.27
N GLN A 116 -4.88 4.54 -0.61
CA GLN A 116 -5.71 5.70 -0.94
C GLN A 116 -5.47 6.18 -2.38
N ARG A 117 -4.23 6.19 -2.86
CA ARG A 117 -3.87 6.54 -4.24
C ARG A 117 -4.46 5.56 -5.24
N LEU A 118 -4.37 4.25 -4.98
CA LEU A 118 -4.95 3.20 -5.83
C LEU A 118 -6.48 3.30 -5.87
N ARG A 119 -7.12 3.68 -4.75
CA ARG A 119 -8.55 3.98 -4.69
C ARG A 119 -8.92 5.25 -5.44
N ALA A 120 -8.07 6.27 -5.43
CA ALA A 120 -8.29 7.56 -6.08
C ALA A 120 -7.83 7.58 -7.55
N SER A 121 -7.47 6.44 -8.15
CA SER A 121 -6.90 6.42 -9.49
C SER A 121 -7.82 7.13 -10.51
N PRO A 122 -7.30 7.95 -11.44
CA PRO A 122 -8.13 8.86 -12.25
C PRO A 122 -9.16 8.18 -13.15
N GLU A 123 -9.02 6.90 -13.47
CA GLU A 123 -9.88 6.21 -14.44
C GLU A 123 -11.32 6.00 -13.94
N TRP A 124 -11.56 5.89 -12.62
CA TRP A 124 -12.94 5.82 -12.10
C TRP A 124 -13.60 7.19 -12.03
N LEU A 125 -12.84 8.25 -11.75
CA LEU A 125 -13.31 9.64 -11.80
C LEU A 125 -13.65 10.03 -13.24
N ALA A 126 -12.80 9.67 -14.20
CA ALA A 126 -13.05 9.88 -15.64
C ALA A 126 -14.31 9.13 -16.12
N LYS A 127 -14.64 7.97 -15.55
CA LYS A 127 -15.89 7.24 -15.82
C LYS A 127 -17.14 7.95 -15.30
N ILE A 128 -17.05 8.65 -14.18
CA ILE A 128 -18.16 9.45 -13.63
C ILE A 128 -18.37 10.68 -14.50
N GLU A 129 -17.30 11.35 -14.89
CA GLU A 129 -17.35 12.52 -15.77
C GLU A 129 -17.81 12.18 -17.19
N SER A 130 -17.37 11.04 -17.76
CA SER A 130 -17.80 10.60 -19.10
C SER A 130 -19.20 9.99 -19.14
N GLY A 131 -19.76 9.58 -17.99
CA GLY A 131 -21.14 9.12 -17.87
C GLY A 131 -22.15 10.25 -17.66
N MET A 132 -21.67 11.48 -17.49
CA MET A 132 -22.46 12.70 -17.31
C MET A 132 -22.55 13.58 -18.58
N GLN A 133 -21.94 13.16 -19.70
CA GLN A 133 -22.08 13.79 -21.02
C GLN A 133 -22.82 12.86 -21.98
#